data_AF-A0AAE2ZFS6-F1
#
_entry.id   AF-A0AAE2ZFS6-F1
#
_cell.length_a   1.000
_cell.length_b   1.000
_cell.length_c   1.000
_cell.angle_alpha   90.00
_cell.angle_beta   90.00
_cell.angle_gamma   90.00
#
_symmetry.space_group_name_H-M   'P 1'
#
loop_
_entity.id
_entity.type
_entity.pdbx_description
1 polymer ?
#
loop_
_entity_poly.entity_id
_entity_poly.type
_entity_poly.pdbx_seq_one_letter_code
_entity_poly.pdbx_strand_id
1 'polypeptide(L)'
;MSILMIGNRLQHIKVADILFVLLLFCIPMYVFNPKFVEKILYIIAMCSLYSLLKNRKKIKINFLALAFFMFGGVMLIWAYTQQGNSSEFLSTYRSYKDVGKITLAISIIVLALDSFSLKIKKVPVLIYLVVLVLCGLAVFTYPDNLLISGRLSINMPATGTAYILTFLSIAALALPKLNIFIRLLIFFSLFYCVLLTGTRAAILVMPVLLFIFFSFEFKKVNNKKII
;
A
#
# COMPACT_ATOMS: atom_id res chain seq x y z
N MET A 1 -35.02 13.50 -23.32
CA MET A 1 -34.50 13.00 -22.03
C MET A 1 -33.00 13.28 -22.00
N SER A 2 -32.65 14.49 -21.57
CA SER A 2 -31.48 15.24 -22.03
C SER A 2 -30.21 14.99 -21.23
N ILE A 3 -29.09 15.22 -21.90
CA ILE A 3 -27.68 15.30 -21.43
C ILE A 3 -27.50 16.02 -20.08
N LEU A 4 -28.47 16.81 -19.64
CA LEU A 4 -28.58 17.43 -18.31
C LEU A 4 -28.66 16.44 -17.13
N MET A 5 -29.19 15.21 -17.32
CA MET A 5 -29.20 14.20 -16.25
C MET A 5 -27.83 13.58 -15.98
N ILE A 6 -26.89 13.67 -16.94
CA ILE A 6 -25.50 13.25 -16.74
C ILE A 6 -24.75 14.33 -15.95
N GLY A 7 -25.05 15.62 -16.20
CA GLY A 7 -24.45 16.77 -15.50
C GLY A 7 -24.69 16.77 -13.98
N ASN A 8 -25.88 16.36 -13.51
CA ASN A 8 -26.18 16.32 -12.08
C ASN A 8 -25.57 15.14 -11.32
N ARG A 9 -25.11 14.07 -11.99
CA ARG A 9 -24.33 12.98 -11.34
C ARG A 9 -22.84 13.30 -11.23
N LEU A 10 -22.33 14.25 -12.01
CA LEU A 10 -20.94 14.71 -11.98
C LEU A 10 -20.66 15.79 -10.90
N GLN A 11 -21.69 16.40 -10.33
CA GLN A 11 -21.56 17.53 -9.38
C GLN A 11 -21.06 17.17 -7.97
N HIS A 12 -20.78 15.91 -7.68
CA HIS A 12 -20.18 15.52 -6.39
C HIS A 12 -18.99 14.57 -6.54
N ILE A 13 -18.19 14.72 -7.60
CA ILE A 13 -16.81 14.21 -7.56
C ILE A 13 -16.07 15.06 -6.54
N LYS A 14 -15.94 14.56 -5.31
CA LYS A 14 -15.14 15.24 -4.29
C LYS A 14 -13.68 15.08 -4.71
N VAL A 15 -12.84 16.09 -4.46
CA VAL A 15 -11.38 16.02 -4.68
C VAL A 15 -10.79 14.70 -4.13
N ALA A 16 -11.36 14.23 -3.03
CA ALA A 16 -10.97 12.99 -2.38
C ALA A 16 -11.32 11.71 -3.20
N ASP A 17 -12.38 11.70 -4.01
CA ASP A 17 -12.69 10.60 -4.95
C ASP A 17 -11.64 10.55 -6.09
N ILE A 18 -11.18 11.71 -6.55
CA ILE A 18 -10.10 11.82 -7.56
C ILE A 18 -8.78 11.31 -6.98
N LEU A 19 -8.42 11.76 -5.76
CA LEU A 19 -7.22 11.30 -5.05
C LEU A 19 -7.24 9.78 -4.85
N PHE A 20 -8.43 9.22 -4.58
CA PHE A 20 -8.61 7.78 -4.43
C PHE A 20 -8.41 7.01 -5.74
N VAL A 21 -9.06 7.43 -6.83
CA VAL A 21 -8.87 6.79 -8.16
C VAL A 21 -7.42 6.88 -8.61
N LEU A 22 -6.76 8.01 -8.37
CA LEU A 22 -5.34 8.19 -8.67
C LEU A 22 -4.45 7.27 -7.84
N LEU A 23 -4.72 7.11 -6.53
CA LEU A 23 -4.02 6.13 -5.68
C LEU A 23 -4.22 4.70 -6.20
N LEU A 24 -5.42 4.35 -6.61
CA LEU A 24 -5.73 3.03 -7.18
C LEU A 24 -5.04 2.77 -8.51
N PHE A 25 -4.81 3.80 -9.32
CA PHE A 25 -4.07 3.71 -10.56
C PHE A 25 -2.55 3.64 -10.34
N CYS A 26 -2.06 4.23 -9.25
CA CYS A 26 -0.64 4.19 -8.90
C CYS A 26 -0.17 2.77 -8.55
N ILE A 27 -0.97 2.00 -7.79
CA ILE A 27 -0.61 0.65 -7.35
C ILE A 27 -0.23 -0.30 -8.52
N PRO A 28 -1.05 -0.45 -9.60
CA PRO A 28 -0.68 -1.24 -10.77
C PRO A 28 0.53 -0.72 -11.51
N MET A 29 0.57 0.60 -11.72
CA MET A 29 1.64 1.24 -12.46
C MET A 29 2.99 1.12 -11.74
N TYR A 30 3.00 0.88 -10.42
CA TYR A 30 4.22 0.81 -9.64
C TYR A 30 5.10 -0.39 -10.05
N VAL A 31 4.47 -1.49 -10.48
CA VAL A 31 5.15 -2.69 -10.99
C VAL A 31 5.90 -2.41 -12.29
N PHE A 32 5.29 -1.62 -13.18
CA PHE A 32 5.84 -1.31 -14.49
C PHE A 32 6.84 -0.17 -14.48
N ASN A 33 6.56 0.89 -13.72
CA ASN A 33 7.42 2.07 -13.64
C ASN A 33 7.39 2.70 -12.24
N PRO A 34 8.16 2.14 -11.28
CA PRO A 34 8.12 2.57 -9.89
C PRO A 34 8.53 4.03 -9.71
N LYS A 35 9.51 4.52 -10.49
CA LYS A 35 9.97 5.92 -10.43
C LYS A 35 8.92 6.91 -10.93
N PHE A 36 8.17 6.55 -11.97
CA PHE A 36 7.10 7.39 -12.47
C PHE A 36 5.95 7.47 -11.46
N VAL A 37 5.56 6.32 -10.90
CA VAL A 37 4.49 6.27 -9.90
C VAL A 37 4.87 6.98 -8.61
N GLU A 38 6.11 6.87 -8.16
CA GLU A 38 6.61 7.61 -6.99
C GLU A 38 6.32 9.12 -7.14
N LYS A 39 6.62 9.71 -8.30
CA LYS A 39 6.32 11.12 -8.57
C LYS A 39 4.83 11.44 -8.50
N ILE A 40 3.98 10.58 -9.08
CA ILE A 40 2.53 10.76 -9.03
C ILE A 40 2.02 10.66 -7.58
N LEU A 41 2.48 9.68 -6.80
CA LEU A 41 2.11 9.53 -5.40
C LEU A 41 2.50 10.75 -4.57
N TYR A 42 3.66 11.37 -4.84
CA TYR A 42 4.03 12.62 -4.18
C TYR A 42 3.10 13.78 -4.54
N ILE A 43 2.69 13.90 -5.81
CA ILE A 43 1.71 14.92 -6.22
C ILE A 43 0.39 14.71 -5.48
N ILE A 44 -0.12 13.47 -5.46
CA ILE A 44 -1.37 13.11 -4.75
C ILE A 44 -1.23 13.42 -3.24
N ALA A 45 -0.10 13.09 -2.63
CA ALA A 45 0.15 13.35 -1.22
C ALA A 45 0.21 14.86 -0.91
N MET A 46 0.83 15.66 -1.77
CA MET A 46 0.84 17.12 -1.63
C MET A 46 -0.57 17.71 -1.75
N CYS A 47 -1.38 17.25 -2.71
CA CYS A 47 -2.78 17.64 -2.82
C CYS A 47 -3.63 17.20 -1.60
N SER A 48 -3.34 16.01 -1.06
CA SER A 48 -3.99 15.48 0.14
C SER A 48 -3.63 16.31 1.38
N LEU A 49 -2.35 16.66 1.53
CA LEU A 49 -1.86 17.52 2.60
C LEU A 49 -2.48 18.91 2.52
N TYR A 50 -2.51 19.52 1.34
CA TYR A 50 -3.18 20.81 1.13
C TYR A 50 -4.66 20.75 1.53
N SER A 51 -5.36 19.68 1.14
CA SER A 51 -6.77 19.47 1.49
C SER A 51 -6.98 19.33 3.00
N LEU A 52 -6.10 18.59 3.69
CA LEU A 52 -6.08 18.45 5.16
C LEU A 52 -5.85 19.80 5.85
N LEU A 53 -4.87 20.57 5.37
CA LEU A 53 -4.53 21.89 5.92
C LEU A 53 -5.67 22.90 5.77
N LYS A 54 -6.43 22.84 4.67
CA LYS A 54 -7.61 23.69 4.44
C LYS A 54 -8.78 23.33 5.36
N ASN A 55 -8.91 22.06 5.75
CA ASN A 55 -10.05 21.53 6.50
C ASN A 55 -9.64 20.90 7.85
N ARG A 56 -8.76 21.57 8.62
CA ARG A 56 -8.16 21.01 9.85
C ARG A 56 -9.16 20.46 10.87
N LYS A 57 -10.35 21.06 10.97
CA LYS A 57 -11.41 20.63 11.91
C LYS A 57 -12.00 19.25 11.60
N LYS A 58 -11.76 18.69 10.40
CA LYS A 58 -12.29 17.38 9.97
C LYS A 58 -11.24 16.25 10.02
N ILE A 59 -10.02 16.53 10.48
CA ILE A 59 -8.95 15.54 10.52
C ILE A 59 -9.31 14.45 11.54
N LYS A 60 -9.33 13.20 11.09
CA LYS A 60 -9.50 12.01 11.93
C LYS A 60 -8.27 11.14 11.78
N ILE A 61 -7.47 11.06 12.83
CA ILE A 61 -6.33 10.15 12.87
C ILE A 61 -6.88 8.73 12.99
N ASN A 62 -6.46 7.85 12.06
CA ASN A 62 -6.80 6.45 12.10
C ASN A 62 -5.54 5.58 12.21
N PHE A 63 -5.75 4.34 12.65
CA PHE A 63 -4.67 3.39 12.86
C PHE A 63 -3.85 3.15 11.58
N LEU A 64 -4.50 3.04 10.42
CA LEU A 64 -3.83 2.71 9.17
C LEU A 64 -2.88 3.81 8.70
N ALA A 65 -3.32 5.08 8.75
CA ALA A 65 -2.46 6.22 8.44
C ALA A 65 -1.31 6.33 9.43
N LEU A 66 -1.58 6.16 10.73
CA LEU A 66 -0.55 6.22 11.76
C LEU A 66 0.50 5.10 11.60
N ALA A 67 0.06 3.88 11.30
CA ALA A 67 0.92 2.73 11.07
C ALA A 67 1.84 2.96 9.87
N PHE A 68 1.31 3.45 8.74
CA PHE A 68 2.14 3.80 7.58
C PHE A 68 3.10 4.94 7.88
N PHE A 69 2.66 5.96 8.61
CA PHE A 69 3.53 7.07 9.00
C PHE A 69 4.71 6.58 9.85
N MET A 70 4.44 5.79 10.90
CA MET A 70 5.48 5.22 11.75
C MET A 70 6.41 4.28 10.99
N PHE A 71 5.87 3.38 10.16
CA PHE A 71 6.67 2.44 9.39
C PHE A 71 7.59 3.15 8.38
N GLY A 72 7.06 4.12 7.64
CA GLY A 72 7.84 4.98 6.75
C GLY A 72 8.92 5.76 7.48
N GLY A 73 8.58 6.33 8.65
CA GLY A 73 9.52 7.04 9.51
C GLY A 73 10.66 6.16 10.00
N VAL A 74 10.36 4.97 10.53
CA VAL A 74 11.37 4.01 11.01
C VAL A 74 12.31 3.58 9.88
N MET A 75 11.78 3.28 8.69
CA MET A 75 12.61 2.95 7.52
C MET A 75 13.58 4.08 7.16
N LEU A 76 13.11 5.34 7.18
CA LEU A 76 13.95 6.49 6.89
C LEU A 76 15.00 6.73 7.97
N ILE A 77 14.60 6.74 9.25
CA ILE A 77 15.52 6.93 10.39
C ILE A 77 16.61 5.87 10.33
N TRP A 78 16.24 4.60 10.17
CA TRP A 78 17.20 3.52 10.05
C TRP A 78 18.13 3.73 8.85
N ALA A 79 17.59 4.04 7.66
CA ALA A 79 18.40 4.21 6.46
C ALA A 79 19.34 5.41 6.53
N TYR A 80 18.95 6.53 7.14
CA TYR A 80 19.83 7.69 7.27
C TYR A 80 20.86 7.55 8.39
N THR A 81 20.55 6.81 9.46
CA THR A 81 21.48 6.58 10.57
C THR A 81 22.52 5.51 10.26
N GLN A 82 22.15 4.48 9.48
CA GLN A 82 23.00 3.31 9.24
C GLN A 82 23.79 3.36 7.93
N GLN A 83 23.49 4.29 7.01
CA GLN A 83 24.04 4.25 5.64
C GLN A 83 25.57 4.20 5.57
N GLY A 84 26.28 4.81 6.53
CA GLY A 84 27.75 4.84 6.55
C GLY A 84 28.37 5.24 5.20
N ASN A 85 29.65 4.91 5.01
CA ASN A 85 30.36 5.10 3.73
C ASN A 85 30.51 3.80 2.92
N SER A 86 29.87 2.71 3.35
CA SER A 86 29.99 1.41 2.67
C SER A 86 29.24 1.41 1.34
N SER A 87 29.97 1.30 0.23
CA SER A 87 29.40 1.15 -1.11
C SER A 87 28.60 -0.15 -1.28
N GLU A 88 28.93 -1.18 -0.49
CA GLU A 88 28.38 -2.54 -0.57
C GLU A 88 26.86 -2.60 -0.32
N PHE A 89 26.33 -1.73 0.55
CA PHE A 89 24.89 -1.71 0.90
C PHE A 89 24.15 -0.49 0.35
N LEU A 90 24.77 0.29 -0.54
CA LEU A 90 24.21 1.55 -1.03
C LEU A 90 22.84 1.37 -1.70
N SER A 91 22.64 0.31 -2.47
CA SER A 91 21.36 -0.03 -3.11
C SER A 91 20.26 -0.37 -2.10
N THR A 92 20.63 -1.02 -1.00
CA THR A 92 19.73 -1.36 0.11
C THR A 92 19.29 -0.09 0.82
N TYR A 93 20.21 0.79 1.21
CA TYR A 93 19.87 2.06 1.85
C TYR A 93 19.00 2.96 0.96
N ARG A 94 19.27 3.01 -0.36
CA ARG A 94 18.40 3.70 -1.32
C ARG A 94 16.99 3.11 -1.33
N SER A 95 16.86 1.79 -1.32
CA SER A 95 15.56 1.12 -1.29
C SER A 95 14.75 1.47 -0.04
N TYR A 96 15.37 1.46 1.15
CA TYR A 96 14.69 1.88 2.38
C TYR A 96 14.25 3.35 2.32
N LYS A 97 15.08 4.23 1.75
CA LYS A 97 14.71 5.64 1.60
C LYS A 97 13.56 5.84 0.64
N ASP A 98 13.60 5.20 -0.52
CA ASP A 98 12.57 5.36 -1.54
C ASP A 98 11.23 4.78 -1.06
N VAL A 99 11.23 3.56 -0.54
CA VAL A 99 10.03 2.94 0.05
C VAL A 99 9.56 3.73 1.28
N GLY A 100 10.47 4.21 2.12
CA GLY A 100 10.17 5.04 3.29
C GLY A 100 9.41 6.31 2.93
N LYS A 101 9.92 7.07 1.96
CA LYS A 101 9.27 8.30 1.45
C LYS A 101 7.89 8.00 0.85
N ILE A 102 7.77 6.94 0.05
CA ILE A 102 6.48 6.53 -0.54
C ILE A 102 5.48 6.13 0.54
N THR A 103 5.92 5.39 1.56
CA THR A 103 5.06 4.95 2.67
C THR A 103 4.55 6.16 3.47
N LEU A 104 5.40 7.17 3.70
CA LEU A 104 4.97 8.44 4.29
C LEU A 104 3.95 9.17 3.42
N ALA A 105 4.17 9.23 2.09
CA ALA A 105 3.21 9.83 1.17
C ALA A 105 1.84 9.14 1.24
N ILE A 106 1.81 7.80 1.24
CA ILE A 106 0.58 7.00 1.38
C ILE A 106 -0.11 7.29 2.72
N SER A 107 0.65 7.45 3.81
CA SER A 107 0.07 7.77 5.12
C SER A 107 -0.78 9.05 5.10
N ILE A 108 -0.31 10.10 4.42
CA ILE A 108 -1.01 11.38 4.26
C ILE A 108 -2.27 11.19 3.41
N ILE A 109 -2.17 10.42 2.33
CA ILE A 109 -3.29 10.12 1.44
C ILE A 109 -4.39 9.37 2.21
N VAL A 110 -4.03 8.30 2.94
CA VAL A 110 -4.97 7.51 3.75
C VAL A 110 -5.65 8.38 4.82
N LEU A 111 -4.87 9.25 5.49
CA LEU A 111 -5.41 10.19 6.48
C LEU A 111 -6.45 11.13 5.88
N ALA A 112 -6.17 11.68 4.69
CA ALA A 112 -7.09 12.55 3.97
C ALA A 112 -8.38 11.82 3.55
N LEU A 113 -8.25 10.60 3.01
CA LEU A 113 -9.39 9.79 2.58
C LEU A 113 -10.36 9.52 3.74
N ASP A 114 -9.84 9.19 4.92
CA ASP A 114 -10.65 8.86 6.09
C ASP A 114 -11.27 10.12 6.75
N SER A 115 -10.48 11.19 6.86
CA SER A 115 -10.91 12.48 7.42
C SER A 115 -12.10 13.09 6.66
N PHE A 116 -12.14 12.94 5.33
CA PHE A 116 -13.22 13.48 4.51
C PHE A 116 -14.44 12.58 4.37
N SER A 117 -14.51 11.49 5.16
CA SER A 117 -15.65 10.56 5.23
C SER A 117 -16.18 10.19 3.85
N LEU A 118 -15.24 9.92 2.95
CA LEU A 118 -15.54 9.34 1.65
C LEU A 118 -16.32 8.06 1.87
N LYS A 119 -17.58 8.03 1.44
CA LYS A 119 -18.40 6.82 1.50
C LYS A 119 -17.90 5.87 0.41
N ILE A 120 -16.86 5.10 0.71
CA ILE A 120 -16.31 3.99 -0.08
C ILE A 120 -17.32 2.84 -0.07
N LYS A 121 -18.54 3.06 -0.56
CA LYS A 121 -19.62 2.05 -0.53
C LYS A 121 -19.70 1.21 -1.81
N LYS A 122 -19.06 1.63 -2.93
CA LYS A 122 -19.17 0.94 -4.24
C LYS A 122 -17.85 0.70 -4.99
N VAL A 123 -16.72 1.21 -4.50
CA VAL A 123 -15.40 0.98 -5.11
C VAL A 123 -14.69 -0.35 -4.73
N PRO A 124 -15.06 -1.13 -3.68
CA PRO A 124 -14.19 -2.21 -3.21
C PRO A 124 -13.89 -3.30 -4.25
N VAL A 125 -14.84 -3.67 -5.11
CA VAL A 125 -14.68 -4.78 -6.07
C VAL A 125 -13.67 -4.50 -7.19
N LEU A 126 -13.65 -3.28 -7.72
CA LEU A 126 -12.70 -2.90 -8.78
C LEU A 126 -11.26 -2.83 -8.23
N ILE A 127 -11.13 -2.39 -6.97
CA ILE A 127 -9.88 -2.40 -6.22
C ILE A 127 -9.40 -3.84 -6.01
N TYR A 128 -10.31 -4.75 -5.66
CA TYR A 128 -10.00 -6.17 -5.48
C TYR A 128 -9.51 -6.82 -6.77
N LEU A 129 -10.11 -6.46 -7.91
CA LEU A 129 -9.77 -7.05 -9.21
C LEU A 129 -8.41 -6.53 -9.72
N VAL A 130 -8.10 -5.25 -9.50
CA VAL A 130 -6.79 -4.67 -9.86
C VAL A 130 -5.67 -5.25 -8.98
N VAL A 131 -5.86 -5.35 -7.66
CA VAL A 131 -4.86 -5.97 -6.77
C VAL A 131 -4.63 -7.46 -7.12
N LEU A 132 -5.69 -8.19 -7.45
CA LEU A 132 -5.61 -9.61 -7.85
C LEU A 132 -4.92 -9.80 -9.20
N VAL A 133 -5.25 -8.98 -10.20
CA VAL A 133 -4.63 -9.01 -11.54
C VAL A 133 -3.15 -8.64 -11.48
N LEU A 134 -2.76 -7.73 -10.60
CA LEU A 134 -1.35 -7.37 -10.39
C LEU A 134 -0.55 -8.42 -9.65
N CYS A 135 -1.14 -9.07 -8.63
CA CYS A 135 -0.54 -10.23 -8.00
C CYS A 135 -0.36 -11.37 -9.01
N GLY A 136 -1.34 -11.57 -9.90
CA GLY A 136 -1.23 -12.50 -11.03
C GLY A 136 -0.11 -12.11 -11.99
N LEU A 137 -0.10 -10.89 -12.52
CA LEU A 137 0.89 -10.44 -13.50
C LEU A 137 2.32 -10.46 -12.94
N ALA A 138 2.52 -10.08 -11.68
CA ALA A 138 3.84 -10.15 -11.02
C ALA A 138 4.34 -11.60 -10.85
N VAL A 139 3.43 -12.57 -10.69
CA VAL A 139 3.73 -14.00 -10.59
C VAL A 139 3.81 -14.68 -11.96
N PHE A 140 3.18 -14.15 -13.01
CA PHE A 140 3.19 -14.72 -14.37
C PHE A 140 4.27 -14.15 -15.29
N THR A 141 4.72 -12.91 -15.08
CA THR A 141 5.90 -12.32 -15.77
C THR A 141 7.24 -12.76 -15.16
N TYR A 142 7.16 -13.77 -14.28
CA TYR A 142 8.21 -14.38 -13.49
C TYR A 142 9.39 -15.00 -14.27
N PRO A 143 9.27 -15.44 -15.54
CA PRO A 143 10.44 -15.97 -16.25
C PRO A 143 11.49 -14.91 -16.63
N ASP A 144 11.09 -13.68 -16.97
CA ASP A 144 12.00 -12.67 -17.55
C ASP A 144 12.66 -11.76 -16.50
N ASN A 145 12.06 -11.65 -15.31
CA ASN A 145 12.56 -10.81 -14.21
C ASN A 145 13.37 -11.61 -13.17
N LEU A 146 13.63 -12.89 -13.44
CA LEU A 146 14.42 -13.72 -12.55
C LEU A 146 15.91 -13.37 -12.70
N LEU A 147 16.49 -12.99 -11.56
CA LEU A 147 17.92 -13.05 -11.25
C LEU A 147 18.78 -11.84 -11.66
N ILE A 148 18.44 -10.64 -11.15
CA ILE A 148 19.54 -9.82 -10.66
C ILE A 148 20.05 -10.51 -9.39
N SER A 149 21.15 -11.25 -9.48
CA SER A 149 21.88 -11.89 -8.35
C SER A 149 21.17 -13.04 -7.59
N GLY A 150 20.27 -13.81 -8.21
CA GLY A 150 19.66 -14.97 -7.52
C GLY A 150 18.39 -14.66 -6.72
N ARG A 151 17.94 -13.40 -6.70
CA ARG A 151 16.83 -12.92 -5.85
C ARG A 151 15.72 -12.33 -6.69
N LEU A 152 14.48 -12.44 -6.22
CA LEU A 152 13.33 -11.81 -6.86
C LEU A 152 13.45 -10.28 -6.79
N SER A 153 13.44 -9.63 -7.94
CA SER A 153 13.49 -8.18 -8.10
C SER A 153 12.53 -7.74 -9.20
N ILE A 154 11.55 -6.88 -8.88
CA ILE A 154 10.56 -6.37 -9.84
C ILE A 154 10.93 -4.93 -10.20
N ASN A 155 11.69 -4.69 -11.28
CA ASN A 155 12.10 -3.35 -11.74
C ASN A 155 12.76 -2.45 -10.66
N MET A 156 13.24 -3.03 -9.55
CA MET A 156 13.87 -2.37 -8.41
C MET A 156 14.67 -3.39 -7.59
N PRO A 157 15.56 -2.96 -6.66
CA PRO A 157 16.32 -3.90 -5.83
C PRO A 157 15.43 -4.83 -5.02
N ALA A 158 15.89 -6.07 -4.79
CA ALA A 158 15.12 -7.12 -4.11
C ALA A 158 14.53 -6.67 -2.75
N THR A 159 15.27 -5.83 -2.01
CA THR A 159 14.80 -5.24 -0.74
C THR A 159 13.58 -4.35 -0.95
N GLY A 160 13.60 -3.49 -1.98
CA GLY A 160 12.45 -2.65 -2.34
C GLY A 160 11.24 -3.50 -2.71
N THR A 161 11.46 -4.51 -3.58
CA THR A 161 10.43 -5.47 -3.99
C THR A 161 9.79 -6.15 -2.77
N ALA A 162 10.60 -6.61 -1.81
CA ALA A 162 10.11 -7.26 -0.60
C ALA A 162 9.14 -6.39 0.21
N TYR A 163 9.45 -5.10 0.35
CA TYR A 163 8.60 -4.19 1.12
C TYR A 163 7.30 -3.84 0.44
N ILE A 164 7.28 -3.74 -0.89
CA ILE A 164 6.03 -3.54 -1.64
C ILE A 164 5.15 -4.78 -1.55
N LEU A 165 5.74 -5.96 -1.68
CA LEU A 165 5.01 -7.21 -1.48
C LEU A 165 4.46 -7.30 -0.05
N THR A 166 5.24 -6.91 0.97
CA THR A 166 4.78 -6.82 2.37
C THR A 166 3.61 -5.83 2.50
N PHE A 167 3.70 -4.66 1.88
CA PHE A 167 2.63 -3.67 1.84
C PHE A 167 1.34 -4.24 1.21
N LEU A 168 1.45 -4.91 0.07
CA LEU A 168 0.32 -5.56 -0.60
C LEU A 168 -0.29 -6.67 0.27
N SER A 169 0.54 -7.36 1.05
CA SER A 169 0.10 -8.40 1.98
C SER A 169 -0.76 -7.82 3.11
N ILE A 170 -0.34 -6.68 3.68
CA ILE A 170 -1.13 -5.94 4.68
C ILE A 170 -2.45 -5.49 4.07
N ALA A 171 -2.40 -4.93 2.86
CA ALA A 171 -3.59 -4.48 2.16
C ALA A 171 -4.57 -5.63 1.93
N ALA A 172 -4.09 -6.82 1.53
CA ALA A 172 -4.90 -8.01 1.31
C ALA A 172 -5.59 -8.52 2.60
N LEU A 173 -4.88 -8.52 3.73
CA LEU A 173 -5.47 -8.90 5.02
C LEU A 173 -6.55 -7.91 5.49
N ALA A 174 -6.31 -6.61 5.27
CA ALA A 174 -7.21 -5.54 5.68
C ALA A 174 -8.50 -5.43 4.84
N LEU A 175 -8.67 -6.24 3.77
CA LEU A 175 -9.82 -6.14 2.88
C LEU A 175 -11.13 -6.54 3.59
N PRO A 176 -12.07 -5.60 3.80
CA PRO A 176 -13.34 -5.91 4.40
C PRO A 176 -14.21 -6.71 3.43
N LYS A 177 -14.97 -7.69 3.94
CA LYS A 177 -15.91 -8.53 3.16
C LYS A 177 -15.28 -9.54 2.19
N LEU A 178 -13.96 -9.56 2.03
CA LEU A 178 -13.31 -10.66 1.32
C LEU A 178 -13.31 -11.90 2.21
N ASN A 179 -13.58 -13.07 1.63
CA ASN A 179 -13.55 -14.33 2.36
C ASN A 179 -12.15 -14.49 3.01
N ILE A 180 -12.13 -14.87 4.29
CA ILE A 180 -10.90 -15.12 5.05
C ILE A 180 -9.94 -16.06 4.32
N PHE A 181 -10.45 -17.11 3.66
CA PHE A 181 -9.60 -18.05 2.92
C PHE A 181 -8.93 -17.39 1.71
N ILE A 182 -9.64 -16.51 0.99
CA ILE A 182 -9.07 -15.78 -0.15
C ILE A 182 -8.02 -14.78 0.35
N ARG A 183 -8.28 -14.10 1.48
CA ARG A 183 -7.29 -13.19 2.11
C ARG A 183 -6.00 -13.93 2.47
N LEU A 184 -6.13 -15.10 3.08
CA LEU A 184 -4.99 -15.93 3.45
C LEU A 184 -4.26 -16.48 2.23
N LEU A 185 -4.97 -16.92 1.19
CA LEU A 185 -4.36 -17.38 -0.06
C LEU A 185 -3.49 -16.28 -0.68
N ILE A 186 -4.03 -15.06 -0.82
CA ILE A 186 -3.27 -13.92 -1.35
C ILE A 186 -2.06 -13.62 -0.46
N PHE A 187 -2.26 -13.61 0.86
CA PHE A 187 -1.18 -13.37 1.82
C PHE A 187 -0.05 -14.39 1.67
N PHE A 188 -0.36 -15.69 1.60
CA PHE A 188 0.65 -16.74 1.48
C PHE A 188 1.36 -16.72 0.12
N SER A 189 0.65 -16.42 -0.97
CA SER A 189 1.27 -16.22 -2.28
C SER A 189 2.26 -15.06 -2.26
N LEU A 190 1.87 -13.92 -1.67
CA LEU A 190 2.77 -12.77 -1.52
C LEU A 190 3.93 -13.06 -0.56
N PHE A 191 3.69 -13.83 0.51
CA PHE A 191 4.73 -14.26 1.42
C PHE A 191 5.78 -15.13 0.72
N TYR A 192 5.34 -16.04 -0.14
CA TYR A 192 6.25 -16.82 -0.98
C TYR A 192 7.11 -15.92 -1.87
N CYS A 193 6.52 -14.91 -2.52
CA CYS A 193 7.29 -13.92 -3.27
C CYS A 193 8.29 -13.16 -2.38
N VAL A 194 7.91 -12.77 -1.16
CA VAL A 194 8.83 -12.12 -0.20
C VAL A 194 9.99 -13.05 0.17
N LEU A 195 9.77 -14.35 0.36
CA LEU A 195 10.84 -15.32 0.62
C LEU A 195 11.87 -15.33 -0.51
N LEU A 196 11.41 -15.31 -1.77
CA LEU A 196 12.25 -15.29 -2.97
C LEU A 196 13.08 -14.01 -3.10
N THR A 197 12.70 -12.92 -2.44
CA THR A 197 13.52 -11.71 -2.39
C THR A 197 14.72 -11.85 -1.46
N GLY A 198 14.77 -12.84 -0.56
CA GLY A 198 15.84 -13.02 0.43
C GLY A 198 15.94 -11.91 1.50
N THR A 199 14.94 -11.04 1.61
CA THR A 199 14.97 -9.87 2.52
C THR A 199 14.53 -10.24 3.93
N ARG A 200 15.49 -10.60 4.79
CA ARG A 200 15.27 -11.12 6.16
C ARG A 200 14.29 -10.28 6.99
N ALA A 201 14.43 -8.95 6.96
CA ALA A 201 13.54 -8.06 7.70
C ALA A 201 12.06 -8.18 7.26
N ALA A 202 11.79 -8.23 5.95
CA ALA A 202 10.44 -8.40 5.43
C ALA A 202 9.88 -9.79 5.75
N ILE A 203 10.72 -10.83 5.65
CA ILE A 203 10.36 -12.21 5.97
C ILE A 203 9.92 -12.33 7.45
N LEU A 204 10.65 -11.71 8.38
CA LEU A 204 10.32 -11.73 9.82
C LEU A 204 9.05 -10.95 10.17
N VAL A 205 8.77 -9.86 9.45
CA VAL A 205 7.58 -9.02 9.70
C VAL A 205 6.28 -9.72 9.29
N MET A 206 6.30 -10.55 8.24
CA MET A 206 5.10 -11.19 7.69
C MET A 206 4.34 -12.07 8.71
N PRO A 207 4.98 -12.99 9.47
CA PRO A 207 4.31 -13.73 10.56
C PRO A 207 3.72 -12.82 11.64
N VAL A 208 4.42 -11.73 12.00
CA VAL A 208 3.94 -10.75 12.99
C VAL A 208 2.66 -10.07 12.50
N LEU A 209 2.62 -9.66 11.23
CA LEU A 209 1.43 -9.08 10.61
C LEU A 209 0.24 -10.04 10.62
N LEU A 210 0.50 -11.33 10.34
CA LEU A 210 -0.52 -12.37 10.37
C LEU A 210 -1.09 -12.56 11.79
N PHE A 211 -0.23 -12.56 12.81
CA PHE A 211 -0.63 -12.64 14.22
C PHE A 211 -1.49 -11.44 14.65
N ILE A 212 -1.07 -10.23 14.28
CA ILE A 212 -1.84 -9.00 14.54
C ILE A 212 -3.22 -9.10 13.88
N PHE A 213 -3.26 -9.50 12.60
CA PHE A 213 -4.51 -9.66 11.86
C PHE A 213 -5.47 -10.64 12.54
N PHE A 214 -5.00 -11.83 12.93
CA PHE A 214 -5.84 -12.80 13.65
C PHE A 214 -6.33 -12.25 14.98
N SER A 215 -5.50 -11.54 15.74
CA SER A 215 -5.90 -10.92 17.01
C SER A 215 -7.09 -9.96 16.82
N PHE A 216 -7.11 -9.18 15.73
CA PHE A 216 -8.22 -8.30 15.40
C PHE A 216 -9.47 -9.07 14.92
N GLU A 217 -9.33 -10.10 14.09
CA GLU A 217 -10.47 -10.91 13.63
C GLU A 217 -11.12 -11.70 14.78
N PHE A 218 -10.33 -12.29 15.69
CA PHE A 218 -10.86 -12.97 16.87
C PHE A 218 -11.63 -12.01 17.79
N LYS A 219 -11.11 -10.80 18.03
CA LYS A 219 -11.81 -9.78 18.82
C LYS A 219 -13.15 -9.38 18.17
N LYS A 220 -13.19 -9.29 16.84
CA LYS A 220 -14.40 -8.95 16.08
C LYS A 220 -15.46 -10.06 16.13
N VAL A 221 -15.04 -11.32 16.12
CA VAL A 221 -15.94 -12.47 16.31
C VAL A 221 -16.51 -12.48 17.72
N ASN A 222 -15.68 -12.25 18.75
CA ASN A 222 -16.15 -12.20 20.14
C ASN A 222 -17.12 -11.04 20.40
N ASN A 223 -16.85 -9.84 19.87
CA ASN A 223 -17.76 -8.70 20.02
C ASN A 223 -19.09 -8.88 19.28
N LYS A 224 -19.15 -9.72 18.23
CA LYS A 224 -20.40 -10.05 17.53
C LYS A 224 -21.25 -11.10 18.25
N LYS A 225 -20.71 -11.83 19.22
CA LYS A 225 -21.46 -12.79 20.05
C LYS A 225 -22.11 -12.14 21.28
N ILE A 226 -21.88 -10.84 21.52
CA ILE A 226 -22.33 -10.09 22.70
C ILE A 226 -23.51 -9.14 22.35
N ILE A 227 -24.06 -9.23 21.13
CA ILE A 227 -25.24 -8.49 20.67
C ILE A 227 -26.25 -9.51 20.15
#